data_AF-A0AAX6BKP7-F1
#
_entry.id   AF-A0AAX6BKP7-F1
#
_cell.length_a   1.000
_cell.length_b   1.000
_cell.length_c   1.000
_cell.angle_alpha   90.00
_cell.angle_beta   90.00
_cell.angle_gamma   90.00
#
_symmetry.space_group_name_H-M   'P 1'
#
loop_
_entity.id
_entity.type
_entity.pdbx_description
1 polymer ?
#
loop_
_entity_poly.entity_id
_entity_poly.type
_entity_poly.pdbx_seq_one_letter_code
_entity_poly.pdbx_strand_id
1 'polypeptide(L)'
;MGKVYEASSLLAHAKERVSTYKKLNEELGDLMKIWQMYCTEEAVQLTVKNKQKNEDLFDRGLMGESLQHSWESIAMETFQEGEYKDYITYKGRSNPPIFSEKATQHLGSYLTDSAEILRLVHNDENYYAINITNILECIDYDNSIPNKFGGFEQIAFIENELKKSHIFRTKSTKHRFGDFPIISQEIYVSDDVRDYILRSDLTGFTFYEVWSSQEAEASVEELNPFVRESLDEDVEAHLQAYYGPIIRRVEAESAEVTEAAFYEMAPTESVPFYTVATHGYSTLRLPAPPGLDSAYVELVMHADQDPFEDKRYSWIPQVMHQVGSFAVNHMNWIGQWMVFPNQELDRYVDTYERTLIGEKVKLPLQVQPYSPESGFCGVMVVPPLPQCQEAFMMPYLENGKETHGEWPVYFHTLLPLYEEEMEYYFQHGQEALLEKMMENGIEHLFNLHRPNTFKEKRKGFFGRFNK
;
A
#
# COMPACT_ATOMS: atom_id res chain seq x y z
N MET A 1 -25.13 21.54 4.50
CA MET A 1 -25.83 21.22 3.23
C MET A 1 -24.74 20.67 2.34
N GLY A 2 -24.66 19.34 2.19
CA GLY A 2 -23.50 18.67 1.59
C GLY A 2 -23.25 19.15 0.17
N LYS A 3 -21.98 19.35 -0.17
CA LYS A 3 -21.54 19.70 -1.53
C LYS A 3 -21.90 18.52 -2.44
N VAL A 4 -22.75 18.78 -3.44
CA VAL A 4 -23.10 17.79 -4.47
C VAL A 4 -22.04 17.90 -5.56
N TYR A 5 -21.00 17.08 -5.47
CA TYR A 5 -19.98 17.00 -6.51
C TYR A 5 -20.58 16.31 -7.73
N GLU A 6 -20.42 16.87 -8.93
CA GLU A 6 -20.58 16.08 -10.18
C GLU A 6 -19.40 15.10 -10.29
N ALA A 7 -19.40 14.11 -9.39
CA ALA A 7 -18.36 13.11 -9.18
C ALA A 7 -18.33 12.04 -10.29
N SER A 8 -18.98 12.24 -11.44
CA SER A 8 -19.09 11.17 -12.44
C SER A 8 -17.90 11.13 -13.41
N SER A 9 -17.36 12.27 -13.82
CA SER A 9 -16.25 12.36 -14.80
C SER A 9 -14.88 12.14 -14.14
N LEU A 10 -14.62 12.78 -13.00
CA LEU A 10 -13.36 12.65 -12.25
C LEU A 10 -13.22 11.29 -11.58
N LEU A 11 -14.32 10.71 -11.06
CA LEU A 11 -14.30 9.35 -10.50
C LEU A 11 -14.15 8.29 -11.60
N ALA A 12 -14.68 8.53 -12.80
CA ALA A 12 -14.42 7.68 -13.96
C ALA A 12 -12.96 7.77 -14.42
N HIS A 13 -12.37 8.96 -14.45
CA HIS A 13 -10.96 9.18 -14.80
C HIS A 13 -10.01 8.64 -13.73
N ALA A 14 -10.34 8.78 -12.44
CA ALA A 14 -9.60 8.17 -11.33
C ALA A 14 -9.63 6.64 -11.41
N LYS A 15 -10.80 6.04 -11.70
CA LYS A 15 -10.92 4.59 -11.93
C LYS A 15 -10.15 4.13 -13.17
N GLU A 16 -10.09 4.93 -14.24
CA GLU A 16 -9.31 4.67 -15.46
C GLU A 16 -7.79 4.77 -15.22
N ARG A 17 -7.33 5.75 -14.41
CA ARG A 17 -5.93 5.89 -13.98
C ARG A 17 -5.51 4.76 -13.05
N VAL A 18 -6.34 4.37 -12.09
CA VAL A 18 -6.13 3.18 -11.26
C VAL A 18 -6.01 1.94 -12.12
N SER A 19 -6.84 1.80 -13.16
CA SER A 19 -6.72 0.73 -14.17
C SER A 19 -5.40 0.81 -14.97
N THR A 20 -4.91 2.01 -15.28
CA THR A 20 -3.62 2.23 -15.94
C THR A 20 -2.43 1.86 -15.03
N TYR A 21 -2.46 2.24 -13.75
CA TYR A 21 -1.48 1.81 -12.75
C TYR A 21 -1.57 0.30 -12.48
N LYS A 22 -2.78 -0.28 -12.51
CA LYS A 22 -3.01 -1.74 -12.44
C LYS A 22 -2.39 -2.46 -13.63
N LYS A 23 -2.56 -1.96 -14.86
CA LYS A 23 -1.89 -2.53 -16.05
C LYS A 23 -0.37 -2.45 -15.97
N LEU A 24 0.17 -1.33 -15.47
CA LEU A 24 1.62 -1.20 -15.24
C LEU A 24 2.13 -2.19 -14.19
N ASN A 25 1.32 -2.49 -13.16
CA ASN A 25 1.64 -3.45 -12.10
C ASN A 25 1.40 -4.92 -12.52
N GLU A 26 0.37 -5.19 -13.33
CA GLU A 26 0.11 -6.50 -13.98
C GLU A 26 1.23 -6.85 -14.96
N GLU A 27 1.83 -5.86 -15.62
CA GLU A 27 3.02 -6.02 -16.46
C GLU A 27 4.32 -6.15 -15.64
N LEU A 28 4.29 -5.93 -14.31
CA LEU A 28 5.47 -5.95 -13.42
C LEU A 28 5.45 -7.02 -12.29
N GLY A 29 4.41 -7.86 -12.14
CA GLY A 29 4.48 -9.03 -11.25
C GLY A 29 3.17 -9.81 -11.10
N ASP A 30 3.24 -11.15 -11.23
CA ASP A 30 2.11 -12.08 -11.06
C ASP A 30 1.50 -11.97 -9.64
N LEU A 31 0.24 -11.55 -9.56
CA LEU A 31 -0.57 -11.59 -8.33
C LEU A 31 -0.65 -13.05 -7.83
N MET A 32 -0.32 -13.30 -6.56
CA MET A 32 -0.37 -14.63 -5.95
C MET A 32 -1.41 -14.67 -4.84
N LYS A 33 -2.38 -15.58 -4.92
CA LYS A 33 -3.30 -15.87 -3.81
C LYS A 33 -3.14 -17.29 -3.31
N ILE A 34 -3.40 -17.45 -2.01
CA ILE A 34 -3.39 -18.72 -1.32
C ILE A 34 -4.77 -19.02 -0.75
N TRP A 35 -5.18 -20.26 -0.98
CA TRP A 35 -6.51 -20.77 -0.66
C TRP A 35 -6.39 -21.91 0.32
N GLN A 36 -7.22 -21.90 1.35
CA GLN A 36 -7.42 -23.05 2.20
C GLN A 36 -8.44 -23.98 1.56
N MET A 37 -8.06 -25.26 1.41
CA MET A 37 -8.86 -26.27 0.71
C MET A 37 -9.53 -27.24 1.70
N TYR A 38 -10.85 -27.39 1.58
CA TYR A 38 -11.68 -28.25 2.42
C TYR A 38 -12.58 -29.18 1.60
N CYS A 39 -13.04 -30.23 2.27
CA CYS A 39 -14.13 -31.07 1.78
C CYS A 39 -15.47 -30.44 2.15
N THR A 40 -16.47 -30.53 1.26
CA THR A 40 -17.83 -30.07 1.56
C THR A 40 -18.50 -30.95 2.62
N GLU A 41 -19.48 -30.41 3.36
CA GLU A 41 -20.15 -31.11 4.46
C GLU A 41 -21.09 -32.22 4.00
N GLU A 42 -21.54 -32.21 2.73
CA GLU A 42 -22.46 -33.20 2.18
C GLU A 42 -21.76 -34.50 1.76
N ALA A 43 -20.43 -34.52 1.75
CA ALA A 43 -19.66 -35.69 1.34
C ALA A 43 -19.80 -36.84 2.34
N VAL A 44 -19.77 -38.06 1.82
CA VAL A 44 -19.67 -39.28 2.66
C VAL A 44 -18.43 -39.20 3.54
N GLN A 45 -18.55 -39.70 4.78
CA GLN A 45 -17.42 -39.77 5.70
C GLN A 45 -17.03 -41.22 5.94
N LEU A 46 -15.75 -41.54 5.76
CA LEU A 46 -15.22 -42.88 5.92
C LEU A 46 -14.50 -43.06 7.26
N THR A 47 -14.41 -44.29 7.72
CA THR A 47 -13.51 -44.70 8.81
C THR A 47 -12.84 -46.02 8.48
N VAL A 48 -11.80 -46.39 9.24
CA VAL A 48 -11.10 -47.66 9.02
C VAL A 48 -11.94 -48.82 9.52
N LYS A 49 -12.04 -49.89 8.72
CA LYS A 49 -12.78 -51.10 9.08
C LYS A 49 -12.12 -51.87 10.24
N ASN A 50 -10.79 -51.84 10.32
CA ASN A 50 -10.01 -52.43 11.42
C ASN A 50 -9.35 -51.33 12.25
N LYS A 51 -10.10 -50.80 13.22
CA LYS A 51 -9.64 -49.73 14.11
C LYS A 51 -8.40 -50.10 14.90
N GLN A 52 -8.35 -51.31 15.46
CA GLN A 52 -7.20 -51.79 16.25
C GLN A 52 -5.88 -51.77 15.47
N LYS A 53 -5.92 -52.04 14.16
CA LYS A 53 -4.73 -52.04 13.31
C LYS A 53 -4.38 -50.65 12.79
N ASN A 54 -5.39 -49.88 12.35
CA ASN A 54 -5.16 -48.75 11.44
C ASN A 54 -5.55 -47.38 12.01
N GLU A 55 -6.35 -47.31 13.07
CA GLU A 55 -6.87 -46.02 13.59
C GLU A 55 -5.75 -45.06 13.96
N ASP A 56 -4.68 -45.56 14.57
CA ASP A 56 -3.50 -44.77 14.96
C ASP A 56 -2.76 -44.12 13.78
N LEU A 57 -2.75 -44.77 12.60
CA LEU A 57 -2.13 -44.20 11.39
C LEU A 57 -2.86 -42.93 10.94
N PHE A 58 -4.18 -42.96 11.01
CA PHE A 58 -5.00 -41.81 10.64
C PHE A 58 -5.04 -40.80 11.79
N ASP A 59 -5.13 -41.21 13.05
CA ASP A 59 -5.15 -40.29 14.21
C ASP A 59 -3.86 -39.47 14.35
N ARG A 60 -2.71 -39.99 13.87
CA ARG A 60 -1.46 -39.23 13.73
C ARG A 60 -1.44 -38.26 12.55
N GLY A 61 -2.47 -38.28 11.71
CA GLY A 61 -2.92 -37.15 10.89
C GLY A 61 -2.43 -37.08 9.45
N LEU A 62 -1.69 -38.08 8.95
CA LEU A 62 -1.01 -37.97 7.65
C LEU A 62 -0.36 -36.58 7.50
N MET A 63 0.44 -36.22 8.51
CA MET A 63 1.02 -34.88 8.70
C MET A 63 2.38 -34.76 7.99
N GLY A 64 2.53 -35.40 6.82
CA GLY A 64 3.69 -35.28 5.95
C GLY A 64 4.91 -36.16 6.31
N GLU A 65 4.82 -36.99 7.34
CA GLU A 65 5.79 -38.09 7.52
C GLU A 65 5.58 -39.16 6.44
N SER A 66 6.65 -39.62 5.80
CA SER A 66 6.56 -40.62 4.73
C SER A 66 6.07 -41.97 5.25
N LEU A 67 5.07 -42.53 4.58
CA LEU A 67 4.47 -43.83 4.90
C LEU A 67 4.64 -44.86 3.77
N GLN A 68 5.27 -44.50 2.65
CA GLN A 68 5.42 -45.37 1.47
C GLN A 68 5.88 -46.80 1.78
N HIS A 69 6.81 -46.97 2.71
CA HIS A 69 7.37 -48.30 3.04
C HIS A 69 6.55 -49.09 4.07
N SER A 70 5.63 -48.44 4.77
CA SER A 70 4.78 -49.05 5.80
C SER A 70 3.30 -49.13 5.39
N TRP A 71 2.92 -48.53 4.27
CA TRP A 71 1.54 -48.48 3.83
C TRP A 71 1.12 -49.75 3.10
N GLU A 72 0.20 -50.49 3.70
CA GLU A 72 -0.56 -51.55 3.04
C GLU A 72 -1.93 -51.00 2.65
N SER A 73 -2.55 -51.55 1.59
CA SER A 73 -3.91 -51.14 1.22
C SER A 73 -4.88 -51.32 2.39
N ILE A 74 -5.59 -50.25 2.75
CA ILE A 74 -6.48 -50.22 3.92
C ILE A 74 -7.94 -50.29 3.48
N ALA A 75 -8.68 -51.23 4.07
CA ALA A 75 -10.13 -51.33 3.90
C ALA A 75 -10.87 -50.32 4.79
N MET A 76 -11.78 -49.57 4.17
CA MET A 76 -12.58 -48.52 4.78
C MET A 76 -14.06 -48.92 4.84
N GLU A 77 -14.78 -48.38 5.81
CA GLU A 77 -16.23 -48.49 5.94
C GLU A 77 -16.88 -47.11 6.08
N THR A 78 -18.15 -47.00 5.71
CA THR A 78 -18.90 -45.75 5.85
C THR A 78 -19.14 -45.48 7.33
N PHE A 79 -18.68 -44.32 7.80
CA PHE A 79 -19.00 -43.83 9.13
C PHE A 79 -20.31 -43.05 9.13
N GLN A 80 -20.46 -42.13 8.18
CA GLN A 80 -21.66 -41.32 8.00
C GLN A 80 -22.04 -41.29 6.52
N GLU A 81 -23.31 -41.56 6.24
CA GLU A 81 -23.89 -41.48 4.90
C GLU A 81 -23.85 -40.04 4.37
N GLY A 82 -23.64 -39.92 3.07
CA GLY A 82 -23.55 -38.65 2.35
C GLY A 82 -23.45 -38.89 0.85
N GLU A 83 -23.17 -37.84 0.09
CA GLU A 83 -22.92 -37.95 -1.33
C GLU A 83 -21.50 -38.44 -1.59
N TYR A 84 -21.33 -39.36 -2.55
CA TYR A 84 -20.01 -39.78 -3.01
C TYR A 84 -19.42 -38.68 -3.89
N LYS A 85 -18.51 -37.90 -3.30
CA LYS A 85 -17.79 -36.80 -3.94
C LYS A 85 -16.37 -37.24 -4.31
N ASP A 86 -15.67 -36.41 -5.08
CA ASP A 86 -14.28 -36.67 -5.44
C ASP A 86 -13.28 -36.32 -4.33
N TYR A 87 -13.66 -35.40 -3.44
CA TYR A 87 -13.02 -35.19 -2.15
C TYR A 87 -14.00 -35.59 -1.04
N ILE A 88 -13.59 -36.52 -0.17
CA ILE A 88 -14.34 -37.00 0.99
C ILE A 88 -13.49 -36.91 2.26
N THR A 89 -14.14 -37.04 3.43
CA THR A 89 -13.48 -36.90 4.74
C THR A 89 -13.31 -38.22 5.48
N TYR A 90 -12.37 -38.21 6.44
CA TYR A 90 -12.19 -39.30 7.40
C TYR A 90 -12.76 -38.92 8.77
N LYS A 91 -13.42 -39.88 9.42
CA LYS A 91 -13.80 -39.75 10.83
C LYS A 91 -12.65 -40.19 11.74
N GLY A 92 -12.00 -39.22 12.38
CA GLY A 92 -11.01 -39.47 13.45
C GLY A 92 -10.60 -38.22 14.20
N ARG A 93 -9.46 -38.26 14.90
CA ARG A 93 -8.88 -37.08 15.57
C ARG A 93 -8.26 -36.07 14.60
N SER A 94 -7.88 -36.56 13.44
CA SER A 94 -7.45 -35.78 12.29
C SER A 94 -8.47 -35.96 11.16
N ASN A 95 -8.38 -35.09 10.16
CA ASN A 95 -9.20 -35.19 8.96
C ASN A 95 -8.32 -35.14 7.71
N PRO A 96 -7.57 -36.21 7.40
CA PRO A 96 -6.77 -36.25 6.18
C PRO A 96 -7.66 -36.23 4.94
N PRO A 97 -7.18 -35.61 3.85
CA PRO A 97 -7.89 -35.58 2.60
C PRO A 97 -7.94 -36.98 1.98
N ILE A 98 -9.14 -37.40 1.57
CA ILE A 98 -9.33 -38.64 0.81
C ILE A 98 -9.90 -38.28 -0.55
N PHE A 99 -9.20 -38.66 -1.61
CA PHE A 99 -9.61 -38.40 -2.99
C PHE A 99 -10.10 -39.68 -3.67
N SER A 100 -11.07 -39.51 -4.56
CA SER A 100 -11.45 -40.55 -5.52
C SER A 100 -10.28 -40.84 -6.48
N GLU A 101 -10.35 -41.97 -7.17
CA GLU A 101 -9.41 -42.29 -8.25
C GLU A 101 -9.41 -41.20 -9.34
N LYS A 102 -10.58 -40.63 -9.64
CA LYS A 102 -10.74 -39.50 -10.58
C LYS A 102 -10.00 -38.25 -10.12
N ALA A 103 -10.23 -37.78 -8.88
CA ALA A 103 -9.52 -36.61 -8.34
C ALA A 103 -8.00 -36.81 -8.33
N THR A 104 -7.55 -38.02 -7.96
CA THR A 104 -6.13 -38.36 -7.93
C THR A 104 -5.48 -38.28 -9.31
N GLN A 105 -6.19 -38.74 -10.36
CA GLN A 105 -5.70 -38.63 -11.75
C GLN A 105 -5.64 -37.18 -12.23
N HIS A 106 -6.68 -36.39 -11.94
CA HIS A 106 -6.75 -34.97 -12.29
C HIS A 106 -5.66 -34.14 -11.60
N LEU A 107 -5.39 -34.41 -10.33
CA LEU A 107 -4.44 -33.64 -9.52
C LEU A 107 -3.02 -34.23 -9.54
N GLY A 108 -2.78 -35.29 -10.31
CA GLY A 108 -1.52 -36.03 -10.29
C GLY A 108 -0.27 -35.17 -10.48
N SER A 109 -0.30 -34.19 -11.39
CA SER A 109 0.83 -33.28 -11.62
C SER A 109 1.13 -32.37 -10.42
N TYR A 110 0.11 -31.99 -9.65
CA TYR A 110 0.29 -31.17 -8.44
C TYR A 110 0.70 -32.01 -7.22
N LEU A 111 0.33 -33.30 -7.21
CA LEU A 111 0.60 -34.22 -6.10
C LEU A 111 1.97 -34.90 -6.17
N THR A 112 2.52 -35.14 -7.38
CA THR A 112 3.71 -35.99 -7.60
C THR A 112 4.90 -35.64 -6.70
N ASP A 113 5.17 -34.36 -6.49
CA ASP A 113 6.27 -33.89 -5.62
C ASP A 113 5.79 -33.32 -4.28
N SER A 114 4.47 -33.19 -4.10
CA SER A 114 3.88 -32.51 -2.94
C SER A 114 3.26 -33.45 -1.92
N ALA A 115 2.97 -34.69 -2.31
CA ALA A 115 2.20 -35.62 -1.51
C ALA A 115 2.50 -37.10 -1.82
N GLU A 116 2.25 -37.96 -0.84
CA GLU A 116 2.12 -39.40 -1.06
C GLU A 116 0.65 -39.78 -1.28
N ILE A 117 0.42 -40.59 -2.31
CA ILE A 117 -0.90 -41.08 -2.70
C ILE A 117 -1.06 -42.50 -2.14
N LEU A 118 -1.84 -42.64 -1.07
CA LEU A 118 -1.89 -43.86 -0.26
C LEU A 118 -3.22 -44.60 -0.47
N ARG A 119 -3.16 -45.79 -1.08
CA ARG A 119 -4.36 -46.52 -1.54
C ARG A 119 -5.25 -46.99 -0.39
N LEU A 120 -6.55 -46.73 -0.55
CA LEU A 120 -7.67 -47.18 0.27
C LEU A 120 -8.66 -47.97 -0.59
N VAL A 121 -9.46 -48.83 0.06
CA VAL A 121 -10.53 -49.59 -0.60
C VAL A 121 -11.84 -49.41 0.16
N HIS A 122 -12.89 -48.99 -0.53
CA HIS A 122 -14.23 -48.83 0.03
C HIS A 122 -15.27 -49.31 -1.00
N ASN A 123 -16.19 -50.20 -0.60
CA ASN A 123 -17.22 -50.76 -1.48
C ASN A 123 -16.69 -51.27 -2.84
N ASP A 124 -15.55 -51.96 -2.83
CA ASP A 124 -14.84 -52.48 -4.02
C ASP A 124 -14.29 -51.39 -4.98
N GLU A 125 -14.34 -50.12 -4.60
CA GLU A 125 -13.73 -48.99 -5.32
C GLU A 125 -12.44 -48.51 -4.65
N ASN A 126 -11.56 -47.91 -5.46
CA ASN A 126 -10.31 -47.31 -4.98
C ASN A 126 -10.52 -45.86 -4.57
N TYR A 127 -10.04 -45.55 -3.36
CA TYR A 127 -9.86 -44.19 -2.87
C TYR A 127 -8.39 -44.02 -2.48
N TYR A 128 -7.96 -42.79 -2.25
CA TYR A 128 -6.58 -42.50 -1.89
C TYR A 128 -6.54 -41.47 -0.78
N ALA A 129 -5.92 -41.84 0.34
CA ALA A 129 -5.55 -40.86 1.35
C ALA A 129 -4.34 -40.07 0.85
N ILE A 130 -4.41 -38.74 0.92
CA ILE A 130 -3.37 -37.87 0.39
C ILE A 130 -2.56 -37.31 1.55
N ASN A 131 -1.35 -37.83 1.71
CA ASN A 131 -0.41 -37.39 2.74
C ASN A 131 0.45 -36.26 2.17
N ILE A 132 0.09 -35.00 2.45
CA ILE A 132 0.83 -33.83 1.97
C ILE A 132 2.19 -33.77 2.67
N THR A 133 3.25 -34.12 1.94
CA THR A 133 4.65 -34.14 2.42
C THR A 133 5.35 -32.81 2.21
N ASN A 134 4.81 -31.94 1.35
CA ASN A 134 5.32 -30.58 1.17
C ASN A 134 4.91 -29.70 2.36
N ILE A 135 5.81 -29.57 3.34
CA ILE A 135 5.63 -28.76 4.55
C ILE A 135 6.57 -27.56 4.48
N LEU A 136 6.01 -26.36 4.47
CA LEU A 136 6.75 -25.12 4.30
C LEU A 136 6.86 -24.31 5.60
N GLU A 137 8.00 -23.64 5.79
CA GLU A 137 8.20 -22.61 6.81
C GLU A 137 7.93 -21.22 6.21
N CYS A 138 6.70 -21.00 5.75
CA CYS A 138 6.35 -19.82 4.94
C CYS A 138 5.42 -18.82 5.65
N ILE A 139 5.21 -18.93 6.96
CA ILE A 139 4.34 -17.99 7.69
C ILE A 139 5.08 -16.69 7.95
N ASP A 140 4.49 -15.57 7.54
CA ASP A 140 4.91 -14.23 7.95
C ASP A 140 4.26 -13.89 9.29
N TYR A 141 5.01 -14.08 10.38
CA TYR A 141 4.50 -13.85 11.73
C TYR A 141 4.27 -12.38 12.07
N ASP A 142 4.87 -11.45 11.34
CA ASP A 142 4.72 -10.02 11.62
C ASP A 142 3.39 -9.51 11.08
N ASN A 143 2.87 -10.17 10.03
CA ASN A 143 1.59 -9.87 9.39
C ASN A 143 0.49 -10.93 9.66
N SER A 144 0.74 -11.88 10.56
CA SER A 144 -0.24 -12.91 10.98
C SER A 144 -0.76 -12.66 12.39
N ILE A 145 -2.06 -12.89 12.60
CA ILE A 145 -2.74 -12.78 13.90
C ILE A 145 -3.01 -14.20 14.44
N PRO A 146 -2.26 -14.69 15.45
CA PRO A 146 -2.47 -16.03 15.99
C PRO A 146 -3.77 -16.10 16.81
N ASN A 147 -4.51 -17.20 16.68
CA ASN A 147 -5.70 -17.47 17.47
C ASN A 147 -5.36 -18.26 18.76
N LYS A 148 -6.33 -18.38 19.67
CA LYS A 148 -6.15 -19.06 20.96
C LYS A 148 -5.98 -20.60 20.89
N PHE A 149 -6.14 -21.19 19.71
CA PHE A 149 -6.13 -22.64 19.47
C PHE A 149 -4.94 -23.12 18.62
N GLY A 150 -3.95 -22.26 18.38
CA GLY A 150 -2.74 -22.62 17.63
C GLY A 150 -2.84 -22.50 16.12
N GLY A 151 -3.95 -21.94 15.62
CA GLY A 151 -4.07 -21.45 14.25
C GLY A 151 -3.96 -19.93 14.20
N PHE A 152 -4.55 -19.34 13.17
CA PHE A 152 -4.53 -17.90 12.92
C PHE A 152 -5.96 -17.38 12.69
N GLU A 153 -6.26 -16.19 13.21
CA GLU A 153 -7.46 -15.43 12.82
C GLU A 153 -7.24 -14.76 11.45
N GLN A 154 -5.99 -14.37 11.19
CA GLN A 154 -5.50 -13.89 9.90
C GLN A 154 -4.10 -14.46 9.68
N ILE A 155 -3.85 -15.06 8.53
CA ILE A 155 -2.55 -15.65 8.19
C ILE A 155 -1.94 -14.91 7.00
N ALA A 156 -0.66 -14.58 7.12
CA ALA A 156 0.14 -14.04 6.05
C ALA A 156 1.28 -15.00 5.69
N PHE A 157 1.69 -14.98 4.42
CA PHE A 157 2.74 -15.84 3.92
C PHE A 157 3.92 -15.05 3.34
N ILE A 158 5.11 -15.62 3.46
CA ILE A 158 6.33 -15.12 2.83
C ILE A 158 6.29 -15.53 1.36
N GLU A 159 6.00 -14.58 0.47
CA GLU A 159 5.77 -14.83 -0.96
C GLU A 159 6.89 -15.65 -1.63
N ASN A 160 8.15 -15.35 -1.32
CA ASN A 160 9.30 -16.03 -1.92
C ASN A 160 9.36 -17.54 -1.57
N GLU A 161 8.83 -17.95 -0.42
CA GLU A 161 8.77 -19.35 -0.01
C GLU A 161 7.65 -20.13 -0.74
N LEU A 162 6.72 -19.41 -1.39
CA LEU A 162 5.58 -20.00 -2.09
C LEU A 162 5.81 -20.24 -3.58
N LYS A 163 6.77 -19.54 -4.22
CA LYS A 163 6.98 -19.47 -5.68
C LYS A 163 7.18 -20.80 -6.43
N LYS A 164 7.27 -21.93 -5.72
CA LYS A 164 7.46 -23.28 -6.30
C LYS A 164 6.48 -24.32 -5.75
N SER A 165 5.47 -23.92 -4.98
CA SER A 165 4.60 -24.83 -4.23
C SER A 165 3.13 -24.56 -4.54
N HIS A 166 2.45 -25.58 -5.06
CA HIS A 166 1.05 -25.49 -5.45
C HIS A 166 0.09 -26.12 -4.43
N ILE A 167 0.56 -27.13 -3.68
CA ILE A 167 -0.17 -27.77 -2.59
C ILE A 167 0.82 -27.96 -1.44
N PHE A 168 0.48 -27.48 -0.24
CA PHE A 168 1.37 -27.56 0.91
C PHE A 168 0.63 -27.48 2.25
N ARG A 169 1.36 -27.83 3.31
CA ARG A 169 1.05 -27.52 4.71
C ARG A 169 2.07 -26.53 5.25
N THR A 170 1.73 -25.81 6.30
CA THR A 170 2.68 -24.91 6.99
C THR A 170 3.20 -25.50 8.27
N LYS A 171 4.42 -25.11 8.65
CA LYS A 171 5.00 -25.33 9.97
C LYS A 171 4.97 -24.03 10.77
N SER A 172 4.20 -24.02 11.86
CA SER A 172 4.13 -22.92 12.81
C SER A 172 5.09 -23.16 13.97
N THR A 173 5.79 -22.13 14.42
CA THR A 173 6.74 -22.17 15.55
C THR A 173 6.36 -21.21 16.67
N LYS A 174 5.51 -20.20 16.41
CA LYS A 174 5.01 -19.27 17.43
C LYS A 174 3.63 -19.70 17.91
N HIS A 175 3.53 -20.08 19.18
CA HIS A 175 2.26 -20.40 19.84
C HIS A 175 2.20 -19.77 21.24
N ARG A 176 1.00 -19.39 21.67
CA ARG A 176 0.72 -18.94 23.05
C ARG A 176 1.19 -19.89 24.18
N PHE A 177 1.45 -21.18 23.89
CA PHE A 177 1.87 -22.19 24.88
C PHE A 177 3.36 -22.50 24.84
N GLY A 178 4.14 -21.80 24.00
CA GLY A 178 5.59 -21.93 23.88
C GLY A 178 6.07 -22.12 22.44
N ASP A 179 7.39 -22.02 22.24
CA ASP A 179 8.03 -22.16 20.94
C ASP A 179 8.32 -23.64 20.66
N PHE A 180 7.41 -24.29 19.94
CA PHE A 180 7.63 -25.64 19.42
C PHE A 180 6.96 -25.80 18.06
N PRO A 181 7.57 -26.57 17.15
CA PRO A 181 7.06 -26.72 15.79
C PRO A 181 5.75 -27.52 15.78
N ILE A 182 4.73 -26.97 15.13
CA ILE A 182 3.44 -27.60 14.86
C ILE A 182 3.20 -27.56 13.35
N ILE A 183 2.86 -28.71 12.77
CA ILE A 183 2.42 -28.78 11.37
C ILE A 183 0.92 -28.48 11.34
N SER A 184 0.52 -27.57 10.46
CA SER A 184 -0.88 -27.20 10.29
C SER A 184 -1.70 -28.39 9.79
N GLN A 185 -2.89 -28.58 10.38
CA GLN A 185 -3.88 -29.52 9.86
C GLN A 185 -4.55 -29.01 8.58
N GLU A 186 -4.38 -27.72 8.28
CA GLU A 186 -4.92 -27.08 7.10
C GLU A 186 -4.07 -27.38 5.87
N ILE A 187 -4.75 -27.45 4.72
CA ILE A 187 -4.13 -27.67 3.42
C ILE A 187 -4.30 -26.40 2.61
N TYR A 188 -3.18 -25.86 2.14
CA TYR A 188 -3.14 -24.64 1.35
C TYR A 188 -2.81 -24.98 -0.10
N VAL A 189 -3.44 -24.24 -1.01
CA VAL A 189 -3.25 -24.39 -2.45
C VAL A 189 -3.12 -23.03 -3.15
N SER A 190 -2.38 -23.00 -4.26
CA SER A 190 -2.27 -21.81 -5.11
C SER A 190 -3.51 -21.59 -5.99
N ASP A 191 -3.59 -20.43 -6.64
CA ASP A 191 -4.61 -20.15 -7.67
C ASP A 191 -4.66 -21.23 -8.75
N ASP A 192 -3.51 -21.70 -9.24
CA ASP A 192 -3.45 -22.73 -10.30
C ASP A 192 -4.21 -24.01 -9.97
N VAL A 193 -4.08 -24.50 -8.74
CA VAL A 193 -4.75 -25.73 -8.29
C VAL A 193 -6.24 -25.49 -8.10
N ARG A 194 -6.60 -24.40 -7.43
CA ARG A 194 -7.99 -24.00 -7.22
C ARG A 194 -8.71 -23.87 -8.56
N ASP A 195 -8.14 -23.10 -9.49
CA ASP A 195 -8.72 -22.83 -10.80
C ASP A 195 -8.85 -24.10 -11.63
N TYR A 196 -7.83 -24.95 -11.60
CA TYR A 196 -7.89 -26.24 -12.27
C TYR A 196 -9.06 -27.09 -11.75
N ILE A 197 -9.23 -27.19 -10.43
CA ILE A 197 -10.34 -27.92 -9.81
C ILE A 197 -11.68 -27.30 -10.17
N LEU A 198 -11.84 -25.97 -10.05
CA LEU A 198 -13.09 -25.28 -10.35
C LEU A 198 -13.52 -25.35 -11.83
N ARG A 199 -12.55 -25.48 -12.76
CA ARG A 199 -12.82 -25.66 -14.20
C ARG A 199 -13.01 -27.12 -14.59
N SER A 200 -12.65 -28.05 -13.72
CA SER A 200 -12.87 -29.48 -13.91
C SER A 200 -14.30 -29.88 -13.52
N ASP A 201 -14.62 -31.16 -13.68
CA ASP A 201 -15.87 -31.77 -13.23
C ASP A 201 -15.69 -32.50 -11.87
N LEU A 202 -14.66 -32.14 -11.10
CA LEU A 202 -14.43 -32.65 -9.75
C LEU A 202 -15.41 -32.04 -8.74
N THR A 203 -15.81 -32.84 -7.76
CA THR A 203 -16.83 -32.46 -6.78
C THR A 203 -16.33 -32.62 -5.34
N GLY A 204 -16.92 -31.87 -4.40
CA GLY A 204 -16.60 -31.96 -2.96
C GLY A 204 -15.45 -31.06 -2.50
N PHE A 205 -14.91 -30.19 -3.35
CA PHE A 205 -13.87 -29.23 -2.99
C PHE A 205 -14.47 -27.86 -2.65
N THR A 206 -14.02 -27.26 -1.54
CA THR A 206 -14.34 -25.89 -1.13
C THR A 206 -13.04 -25.13 -0.88
N PHE A 207 -13.03 -23.85 -1.23
CA PHE A 207 -11.86 -22.99 -1.09
C PHE A 207 -12.21 -21.70 -0.37
N TYR A 208 -11.39 -21.31 0.60
CA TYR A 208 -11.46 -20.01 1.25
C TYR A 208 -10.17 -19.25 0.98
N GLU A 209 -10.28 -18.00 0.50
CA GLU A 209 -9.11 -17.13 0.39
C GLU A 209 -8.58 -16.86 1.79
N VAL A 210 -7.31 -17.15 2.02
CA VAL A 210 -6.67 -16.88 3.31
C VAL A 210 -5.55 -15.86 3.21
N TRP A 211 -5.05 -15.59 2.00
CA TRP A 211 -4.00 -14.60 1.76
C TRP A 211 -3.86 -14.23 0.29
N SER A 212 -3.38 -13.02 0.04
CA SER A 212 -3.02 -12.46 -1.27
C SER A 212 -1.70 -11.69 -1.15
N SER A 213 -0.82 -11.78 -2.15
CA SER A 213 0.46 -11.05 -2.19
C SER A 213 0.29 -9.53 -2.36
N GLN A 214 -0.93 -9.08 -2.65
CA GLN A 214 -1.36 -7.69 -2.52
C GLN A 214 -2.43 -7.59 -1.43
N GLU A 215 -2.42 -6.50 -0.66
CA GLU A 215 -3.48 -6.20 0.30
C GLU A 215 -4.86 -6.29 -0.37
N ALA A 216 -5.85 -6.82 0.34
CA ALA A 216 -7.21 -6.93 -0.18
C ALA A 216 -7.77 -5.51 -0.45
N GLU A 217 -7.70 -5.07 -1.70
CA GLU A 217 -8.10 -3.72 -2.15
C GLU A 217 -9.52 -3.36 -1.68
N ALA A 218 -10.42 -4.33 -1.53
CA ALA A 218 -11.79 -4.09 -1.08
C ALA A 218 -11.87 -3.52 0.35
N SER A 219 -11.06 -3.99 1.30
CA SER A 219 -11.04 -3.44 2.67
C SER A 219 -10.31 -2.10 2.74
N VAL A 220 -9.30 -1.89 1.89
CA VAL A 220 -8.55 -0.62 1.83
C VAL A 220 -9.39 0.48 1.19
N GLU A 221 -10.20 0.19 0.16
CA GLU A 221 -11.12 1.18 -0.43
C GLU A 221 -12.30 1.51 0.48
N GLU A 222 -12.84 0.53 1.23
CA GLU A 222 -13.89 0.79 2.23
C GLU A 222 -13.39 1.66 3.39
N LEU A 223 -12.17 1.42 3.88
CA LEU A 223 -11.54 2.24 4.93
C LEU A 223 -11.00 3.57 4.38
N ASN A 224 -10.54 3.63 3.13
CA ASN A 224 -9.91 4.80 2.52
C ASN A 224 -10.57 5.13 1.18
N PRO A 225 -11.80 5.66 1.17
CA PRO A 225 -12.55 5.90 -0.06
C PRO A 225 -11.86 6.94 -0.94
N PHE A 226 -11.98 6.80 -2.26
CA PHE A 226 -11.38 7.75 -3.20
C PHE A 226 -11.80 9.20 -2.99
N VAL A 227 -13.00 9.43 -2.44
CA VAL A 227 -13.50 10.75 -2.08
C VAL A 227 -13.82 10.76 -0.60
N ARG A 228 -13.26 11.72 0.13
CA ARG A 228 -13.41 11.85 1.58
C ARG A 228 -13.20 13.30 1.99
N GLU A 229 -14.20 13.93 2.59
CA GLU A 229 -14.05 15.29 3.13
C GLU A 229 -13.45 15.25 4.54
N SER A 230 -12.48 16.11 4.82
CA SER A 230 -12.02 16.46 6.16
C SER A 230 -12.81 17.67 6.69
N LEU A 231 -13.13 17.68 7.99
CA LEU A 231 -13.84 18.79 8.61
C LEU A 231 -12.92 19.99 8.77
N ASP A 232 -13.47 21.19 8.53
CA ASP A 232 -12.75 22.46 8.73
C ASP A 232 -12.22 22.54 10.17
N GLU A 233 -13.01 22.14 11.17
CA GLU A 233 -12.59 22.24 12.58
C GLU A 233 -11.36 21.36 12.91
N ASP A 234 -11.25 20.18 12.28
CA ASP A 234 -10.13 19.27 12.50
C ASP A 234 -8.85 19.84 11.86
N VAL A 235 -8.97 20.38 10.65
CA VAL A 235 -7.87 21.04 9.94
C VAL A 235 -7.44 22.31 10.68
N GLU A 236 -8.38 23.15 11.11
CA GLU A 236 -8.09 24.37 11.88
C GLU A 236 -7.40 24.04 13.22
N ALA A 237 -7.81 22.97 13.90
CA ALA A 237 -7.16 22.51 15.13
C ALA A 237 -5.73 22.03 14.86
N HIS A 238 -5.52 21.24 13.80
CA HIS A 238 -4.21 20.75 13.38
C HIS A 238 -3.26 21.89 13.03
N LEU A 239 -3.70 22.81 12.17
CA LEU A 239 -2.87 23.93 11.73
C LEU A 239 -2.51 24.87 12.89
N GLN A 240 -3.45 25.15 13.79
CA GLN A 240 -3.18 26.01 14.95
C GLN A 240 -2.25 25.37 15.98
N ALA A 241 -2.31 24.03 16.13
CA ALA A 241 -1.44 23.32 17.05
C ALA A 241 0.03 23.42 16.66
N TYR A 242 0.34 23.43 15.35
CA TYR A 242 1.72 23.30 14.88
C TYR A 242 2.30 24.53 14.17
N TYR A 243 1.49 25.37 13.53
CA TYR A 243 1.97 26.52 12.76
C TYR A 243 1.70 27.88 13.41
N GLY A 244 0.64 28.00 14.23
CA GLY A 244 0.29 29.23 14.93
C GLY A 244 -1.16 29.68 14.69
N PRO A 245 -1.57 30.83 15.25
CA PRO A 245 -2.96 31.26 15.20
C PRO A 245 -3.38 31.60 13.77
N ILE A 246 -4.53 31.08 13.35
CA ILE A 246 -5.13 31.40 12.04
C ILE A 246 -5.60 32.86 12.08
N ILE A 247 -5.14 33.66 11.12
CA ILE A 247 -5.50 35.08 10.97
C ILE A 247 -6.37 35.35 9.76
N ARG A 248 -6.37 34.45 8.77
CA ARG A 248 -7.17 34.59 7.55
C ARG A 248 -7.56 33.21 7.03
N ARG A 249 -8.79 33.13 6.51
CA ARG A 249 -9.28 32.03 5.69
C ARG A 249 -9.77 32.63 4.37
N VAL A 250 -9.29 32.08 3.26
CA VAL A 250 -9.74 32.41 1.91
C VAL A 250 -10.48 31.21 1.37
N GLU A 251 -11.76 31.38 1.06
CA GLU A 251 -12.58 30.30 0.50
C GLU A 251 -12.10 29.92 -0.91
N ALA A 252 -12.30 28.65 -1.27
CA ALA A 252 -12.10 28.16 -2.62
C ALA A 252 -12.96 28.94 -3.63
N GLU A 253 -12.46 29.17 -4.85
CA GLU A 253 -13.20 29.92 -5.88
C GLU A 253 -14.47 29.18 -6.32
N SER A 254 -14.47 27.85 -6.25
CA SER A 254 -15.61 27.01 -6.57
C SER A 254 -15.67 25.75 -5.68
N ALA A 255 -16.70 24.93 -5.86
CA ALA A 255 -16.83 23.64 -5.18
C ALA A 255 -16.17 22.49 -5.96
N GLU A 256 -15.42 22.78 -7.03
CA GLU A 256 -14.66 21.77 -7.78
C GLU A 256 -13.49 21.25 -6.92
N VAL A 257 -13.17 19.96 -7.02
CA VAL A 257 -12.07 19.33 -6.24
C VAL A 257 -10.67 19.81 -6.64
N THR A 258 -10.58 20.53 -7.76
CA THR A 258 -9.36 21.19 -8.26
C THR A 258 -9.14 22.56 -7.60
N GLU A 259 -10.15 23.06 -6.88
CA GLU A 259 -10.08 24.26 -6.08
C GLU A 259 -9.88 23.91 -4.61
N ALA A 260 -9.10 24.73 -3.91
CA ALA A 260 -8.85 24.59 -2.48
C ALA A 260 -8.98 25.94 -1.78
N ALA A 261 -9.44 25.90 -0.53
CA ALA A 261 -9.36 27.03 0.38
C ALA A 261 -7.93 27.22 0.89
N PHE A 262 -7.63 28.39 1.44
CA PHE A 262 -6.36 28.68 2.08
C PHE A 262 -6.55 29.16 3.52
N TYR A 263 -5.76 28.60 4.42
CA TYR A 263 -5.58 29.09 5.78
C TYR A 263 -4.24 29.81 5.89
N GLU A 264 -4.24 30.96 6.55
CA GLU A 264 -3.03 31.70 6.88
C GLU A 264 -2.86 31.77 8.39
N MET A 265 -1.68 31.36 8.85
CA MET A 265 -1.26 31.43 10.24
C MET A 265 -0.26 32.56 10.44
N ALA A 266 -0.43 33.34 11.51
CA ALA A 266 0.52 34.37 11.88
C ALA A 266 1.83 33.79 12.46
N PRO A 267 2.96 34.50 12.28
CA PRO A 267 4.22 34.11 12.89
C PRO A 267 4.14 33.97 14.41
N THR A 268 4.87 32.99 14.94
CA THR A 268 5.09 32.77 16.37
C THR A 268 6.58 32.79 16.69
N GLU A 269 6.95 32.66 17.97
CA GLU A 269 8.36 32.55 18.37
C GLU A 269 9.01 31.26 17.82
N SER A 270 8.26 30.14 17.79
CA SER A 270 8.74 28.85 17.28
C SER A 270 8.70 28.76 15.76
N VAL A 271 7.70 29.38 15.12
CA VAL A 271 7.52 29.42 13.66
C VAL A 271 7.56 30.89 13.23
N PRO A 272 8.74 31.47 12.99
CA PRO A 272 8.90 32.91 12.71
C PRO A 272 8.56 33.27 11.25
N PHE A 273 7.52 32.63 10.70
CA PHE A 273 7.06 32.81 9.32
C PHE A 273 5.53 32.89 9.30
N TYR A 274 5.00 33.68 8.38
CA TYR A 274 3.63 33.48 7.92
C TYR A 274 3.58 32.11 7.27
N THR A 275 2.56 31.33 7.59
CA THR A 275 2.39 30.00 7.02
C THR A 275 1.05 29.93 6.31
N VAL A 276 1.06 29.51 5.06
CA VAL A 276 -0.15 29.28 4.26
C VAL A 276 -0.32 27.78 4.09
N ALA A 277 -1.53 27.27 4.32
CA ALA A 277 -1.89 25.87 4.09
C ALA A 277 -3.14 25.78 3.20
N THR A 278 -3.20 24.79 2.31
CA THR A 278 -4.42 24.50 1.55
C THR A 278 -5.40 23.65 2.37
N HIS A 279 -6.67 23.70 2.00
CA HIS A 279 -7.68 22.73 2.39
C HIS A 279 -8.68 22.47 1.26
N GLY A 280 -8.78 21.22 0.84
CA GLY A 280 -9.69 20.78 -0.21
C GLY A 280 -9.05 19.75 -1.14
N TYR A 281 -7.73 19.81 -1.34
CA TYR A 281 -7.02 18.83 -2.17
C TYR A 281 -7.01 17.43 -1.55
N SER A 282 -7.12 17.34 -0.21
CA SER A 282 -7.29 16.08 0.49
C SER A 282 -8.67 15.46 0.30
N THR A 283 -9.60 16.13 -0.39
CA THR A 283 -10.93 15.56 -0.69
C THR A 283 -10.82 14.33 -1.60
N LEU A 284 -9.80 14.30 -2.46
CA LEU A 284 -9.56 13.22 -3.40
C LEU A 284 -8.30 12.44 -3.01
N ARG A 285 -8.43 11.11 -2.95
CA ARG A 285 -7.30 10.19 -2.76
C ARG A 285 -6.50 10.09 -4.05
N LEU A 286 -5.28 10.61 -4.06
CA LEU A 286 -4.34 10.46 -5.18
C LEU A 286 -3.75 9.04 -5.19
N PRO A 287 -3.57 8.41 -6.35
CA PRO A 287 -2.94 7.10 -6.44
C PRO A 287 -1.44 7.23 -6.12
N ALA A 288 -1.00 6.63 -5.01
CA ALA A 288 0.41 6.60 -4.60
C ALA A 288 1.07 5.26 -4.97
N PRO A 289 2.41 5.21 -5.12
CA PRO A 289 3.13 3.94 -5.28
C PRO A 289 2.93 3.00 -4.08
N PRO A 290 2.98 1.66 -4.28
CA PRO A 290 2.84 0.70 -3.20
C PRO A 290 3.83 0.95 -2.04
N GLY A 291 3.34 0.89 -0.80
CA GLY A 291 4.15 1.11 0.40
C GLY A 291 4.42 2.58 0.75
N LEU A 292 3.80 3.54 0.04
CA LEU A 292 3.84 4.96 0.37
C LEU A 292 2.46 5.44 0.80
N ASP A 293 2.31 5.70 2.10
CA ASP A 293 1.13 6.35 2.66
C ASP A 293 1.25 7.86 2.39
N SER A 294 0.74 8.36 1.26
CA SER A 294 0.72 9.80 0.97
C SER A 294 -0.32 10.19 -0.10
N ALA A 295 -1.54 9.72 0.09
CA ALA A 295 -2.59 9.81 -0.93
C ALA A 295 -3.53 11.01 -0.77
N TYR A 296 -3.85 11.40 0.46
CA TYR A 296 -4.64 12.62 0.73
C TYR A 296 -3.68 13.77 1.03
N VAL A 297 -3.67 14.80 0.19
CA VAL A 297 -2.62 15.81 0.20
C VAL A 297 -3.17 17.20 0.45
N GLU A 298 -2.52 17.93 1.34
CA GLU A 298 -2.56 19.39 1.45
C GLU A 298 -1.15 19.96 1.31
N LEU A 299 -1.06 21.23 0.92
CA LEU A 299 0.19 21.93 0.64
C LEU A 299 0.42 23.02 1.67
N VAL A 300 1.68 23.22 2.05
CA VAL A 300 2.09 24.24 3.02
C VAL A 300 3.24 25.08 2.45
N MET A 301 3.21 26.40 2.63
CA MET A 301 4.32 27.30 2.32
C MET A 301 4.56 28.31 3.43
N HIS A 302 5.82 28.71 3.59
CA HIS A 302 6.25 29.72 4.56
C HIS A 302 6.71 31.01 3.87
N ALA A 303 6.42 32.15 4.48
CA ALA A 303 6.82 33.47 4.00
C ALA A 303 7.23 34.38 5.17
N ASP A 304 8.12 35.32 4.91
CA ASP A 304 8.57 36.31 5.89
C ASP A 304 7.67 37.55 5.97
N GLN A 305 6.67 37.66 5.08
CA GLN A 305 5.62 38.69 5.04
C GLN A 305 4.26 38.07 4.69
N ASP A 306 3.17 38.81 4.95
CA ASP A 306 1.79 38.39 4.65
C ASP A 306 1.59 38.15 3.13
N PRO A 307 1.33 36.90 2.69
CA PRO A 307 1.24 36.56 1.27
C PRO A 307 0.00 37.10 0.52
N PHE A 308 -1.06 37.50 1.24
CA PHE A 308 -2.28 38.01 0.62
C PHE A 308 -2.36 39.54 0.61
N GLU A 309 -1.62 40.22 1.49
CA GLU A 309 -1.53 41.70 1.49
C GLU A 309 -0.31 42.21 0.70
N ASP A 310 0.82 41.51 0.76
CA ASP A 310 2.04 41.94 0.09
C ASP A 310 2.12 41.37 -1.33
N LYS A 311 1.99 42.25 -2.32
CA LYS A 311 2.05 41.92 -3.76
C LYS A 311 3.32 41.20 -4.19
N ARG A 312 4.41 41.28 -3.42
CA ARG A 312 5.67 40.58 -3.72
C ARG A 312 5.54 39.07 -3.47
N TYR A 313 4.56 38.67 -2.68
CA TYR A 313 4.32 37.30 -2.22
C TYR A 313 3.00 36.70 -2.73
N SER A 314 2.20 37.45 -3.49
CA SER A 314 0.92 36.99 -4.04
C SER A 314 1.02 35.78 -4.98
N TRP A 315 2.23 35.41 -5.39
CA TRP A 315 2.50 34.20 -6.17
C TRP A 315 2.44 32.91 -5.32
N ILE A 316 2.52 33.01 -3.99
CA ILE A 316 2.50 31.84 -3.09
C ILE A 316 1.18 31.07 -3.19
N PRO A 317 0.00 31.68 -2.99
CA PRO A 317 -1.26 30.97 -3.22
C PRO A 317 -1.39 30.44 -4.66
N GLN A 318 -0.86 31.16 -5.65
CA GLN A 318 -0.92 30.78 -7.06
C GLN A 318 -0.12 29.50 -7.36
N VAL A 319 1.10 29.38 -6.85
CA VAL A 319 1.91 28.16 -7.04
C VAL A 319 1.33 26.98 -6.27
N MET A 320 0.82 27.21 -5.07
CA MET A 320 0.15 26.16 -4.27
C MET A 320 -1.07 25.62 -5.03
N HIS A 321 -1.90 26.52 -5.58
CA HIS A 321 -3.01 26.12 -6.45
C HIS A 321 -2.53 25.40 -7.71
N GLN A 322 -1.49 25.90 -8.40
CA GLN A 322 -0.93 25.27 -9.60
C GLN A 322 -0.50 23.82 -9.34
N VAL A 323 0.22 23.57 -8.25
CA VAL A 323 0.71 22.22 -7.89
C VAL A 323 -0.44 21.30 -7.48
N GLY A 324 -1.33 21.76 -6.59
CA GLY A 324 -2.44 20.94 -6.10
C GLY A 324 -3.46 20.63 -7.18
N SER A 325 -3.87 21.64 -7.95
CA SER A 325 -4.80 21.48 -9.08
C SER A 325 -4.21 20.59 -10.17
N PHE A 326 -2.91 20.70 -10.47
CA PHE A 326 -2.24 19.78 -11.40
C PHE A 326 -2.32 18.33 -10.90
N ALA A 327 -1.99 18.10 -9.63
CA ALA A 327 -2.01 16.77 -9.04
C ALA A 327 -3.41 16.15 -9.07
N VAL A 328 -4.44 16.90 -8.70
CA VAL A 328 -5.83 16.44 -8.75
C VAL A 328 -6.31 16.20 -10.17
N ASN A 329 -6.12 17.17 -11.09
CA ASN A 329 -6.57 17.04 -12.48
C ASN A 329 -5.96 15.84 -13.21
N HIS A 330 -4.72 15.49 -12.86
CA HIS A 330 -3.98 14.42 -13.53
C HIS A 330 -3.89 13.15 -12.67
N MET A 331 -4.52 13.08 -11.49
CA MET A 331 -4.38 11.97 -10.54
C MET A 331 -2.91 11.60 -10.30
N ASN A 332 -2.09 12.62 -10.11
CA ASN A 332 -0.65 12.52 -9.96
C ASN A 332 -0.29 12.59 -8.48
N TRP A 333 0.47 11.61 -8.00
CA TRP A 333 0.99 11.60 -6.63
C TRP A 333 1.95 12.78 -6.36
N ILE A 334 1.90 13.30 -5.14
CA ILE A 334 2.84 14.27 -4.59
C ILE A 334 3.61 13.59 -3.44
N GLY A 335 4.91 13.45 -3.60
CA GLY A 335 5.81 12.87 -2.61
C GLY A 335 6.91 13.84 -2.21
N GLN A 336 7.55 13.56 -1.06
CA GLN A 336 8.72 14.31 -0.63
C GLN A 336 9.82 14.26 -1.70
N TRP A 337 10.52 15.39 -1.83
CA TRP A 337 11.65 15.63 -2.74
C TRP A 337 11.30 15.75 -4.22
N MET A 338 10.04 15.57 -4.59
CA MET A 338 9.58 15.86 -5.94
C MET A 338 9.74 17.34 -6.27
N VAL A 339 10.19 17.64 -7.48
CA VAL A 339 10.39 19.00 -7.99
C VAL A 339 9.33 19.30 -9.04
N PHE A 340 8.68 20.45 -8.89
CA PHE A 340 7.64 20.97 -9.77
C PHE A 340 8.08 22.30 -10.38
N PRO A 341 8.65 22.28 -11.60
CA PRO A 341 9.07 23.50 -12.28
C PRO A 341 7.88 24.29 -12.82
N ASN A 342 7.96 25.63 -12.79
CA ASN A 342 6.95 26.50 -13.39
C ASN A 342 7.14 26.58 -14.91
N GLN A 343 6.47 25.69 -15.63
CA GLN A 343 6.59 25.51 -17.08
C GLN A 343 5.20 25.46 -17.74
N GLU A 344 5.20 25.54 -19.08
CA GLU A 344 4.03 25.20 -19.90
C GLU A 344 3.57 23.75 -19.64
N LEU A 345 2.25 23.52 -19.66
CA LEU A 345 1.62 22.28 -19.20
C LEU A 345 2.20 21.01 -19.85
N ASP A 346 2.34 20.97 -21.19
CA ASP A 346 2.87 19.80 -21.90
C ASP A 346 4.28 19.42 -21.42
N ARG A 347 5.08 20.43 -21.09
CA ARG A 347 6.45 20.24 -20.60
C ARG A 347 6.48 19.84 -19.14
N TYR A 348 5.58 20.41 -18.34
CA TYR A 348 5.37 20.01 -16.96
C TYR A 348 5.01 18.52 -16.89
N VAL A 349 4.06 18.05 -17.72
CA VAL A 349 3.66 16.64 -17.81
C VAL A 349 4.85 15.76 -18.19
N ASP A 350 5.60 16.07 -19.26
CA ASP A 350 6.80 15.30 -19.66
C ASP A 350 7.86 15.28 -18.54
N THR A 351 8.06 16.38 -17.82
CA THR A 351 9.02 16.45 -16.71
C THR A 351 8.59 15.57 -15.54
N TYR A 352 7.30 15.59 -15.18
CA TYR A 352 6.73 14.76 -14.13
C TYR A 352 6.86 13.27 -14.49
N GLU A 353 6.41 12.86 -15.67
CA GLU A 353 6.44 11.47 -16.12
C GLU A 353 7.87 10.91 -16.15
N ARG A 354 8.84 11.67 -16.69
CA ARG A 354 10.26 11.27 -16.69
C ARG A 354 10.80 11.06 -15.28
N THR A 355 10.43 11.93 -14.35
CA THR A 355 10.85 11.82 -12.95
C THR A 355 10.33 10.52 -12.33
N LEU A 356 9.08 10.14 -12.62
CA LEU A 356 8.50 8.89 -12.11
C LEU A 356 9.20 7.63 -12.63
N ILE A 357 9.60 7.60 -13.90
CA ILE A 357 10.24 6.42 -14.52
C ILE A 357 11.77 6.43 -14.40
N GLY A 358 12.35 7.40 -13.67
CA GLY A 358 13.80 7.54 -13.51
C GLY A 358 14.55 7.93 -14.80
N GLU A 359 13.83 8.45 -15.80
CA GLU A 359 14.44 8.99 -17.02
C GLU A 359 15.05 10.38 -16.78
N LYS A 360 16.07 10.72 -17.56
CA LYS A 360 16.68 12.05 -17.51
C LYS A 360 15.71 13.12 -18.03
N VAL A 361 15.49 14.15 -17.23
CA VAL A 361 14.77 15.37 -17.62
C VAL A 361 15.57 16.16 -18.67
N LYS A 362 14.87 16.71 -19.67
CA LYS A 362 15.47 17.51 -20.74
C LYS A 362 15.78 18.93 -20.26
N LEU A 363 17.00 19.38 -20.54
CA LEU A 363 17.51 20.72 -20.20
C LEU A 363 17.77 21.57 -21.46
N PRO A 364 17.69 22.92 -21.38
CA PRO A 364 17.33 23.73 -20.21
C PRO A 364 15.85 23.59 -19.86
N LEU A 365 15.48 23.83 -18.60
CA LEU A 365 14.11 23.58 -18.11
C LEU A 365 13.03 24.47 -18.74
N GLN A 366 13.38 25.63 -19.32
CA GLN A 366 12.40 26.56 -19.90
C GLN A 366 11.31 26.98 -18.89
N VAL A 367 11.75 27.42 -17.72
CA VAL A 367 10.88 27.82 -16.61
C VAL A 367 10.61 29.32 -16.61
N GLN A 368 9.50 29.71 -15.99
CA GLN A 368 9.09 31.11 -15.82
C GLN A 368 9.17 31.49 -14.34
N PRO A 369 9.82 32.61 -13.97
CA PRO A 369 9.77 33.10 -12.60
C PRO A 369 8.34 33.41 -12.15
N TYR A 370 7.99 33.02 -10.92
CA TYR A 370 6.69 33.32 -10.30
C TYR A 370 6.48 34.82 -10.08
N SER A 371 7.58 35.54 -9.88
CA SER A 371 7.60 36.99 -9.68
C SER A 371 8.91 37.55 -10.26
N PRO A 372 8.88 38.76 -10.86
CA PRO A 372 10.09 39.46 -11.28
C PRO A 372 11.08 39.73 -10.13
N GLU A 373 10.62 39.78 -8.88
CA GLU A 373 11.44 40.18 -7.73
C GLU A 373 12.14 39.00 -7.04
N SER A 374 11.54 37.80 -7.02
CA SER A 374 12.08 36.66 -6.27
C SER A 374 13.02 35.79 -7.12
N GLY A 375 12.77 35.68 -8.42
CA GLY A 375 13.51 34.81 -9.34
C GLY A 375 13.25 33.31 -9.14
N PHE A 376 12.43 32.91 -8.17
CA PHE A 376 11.98 31.52 -8.00
C PHE A 376 11.08 31.12 -9.16
N CYS A 377 11.27 29.92 -9.68
CA CYS A 377 10.60 29.42 -10.88
C CYS A 377 10.25 27.94 -10.80
N GLY A 378 10.25 27.38 -9.60
CA GLY A 378 9.74 26.04 -9.29
C GLY A 378 9.67 25.84 -7.79
N VAL A 379 9.15 24.69 -7.37
CA VAL A 379 9.12 24.27 -5.96
C VAL A 379 9.60 22.84 -5.81
N MET A 380 10.17 22.51 -4.66
CA MET A 380 10.46 21.14 -4.24
C MET A 380 9.60 20.81 -3.03
N VAL A 381 9.03 19.62 -2.99
CA VAL A 381 8.36 19.12 -1.79
C VAL A 381 9.43 18.75 -0.77
N VAL A 382 9.30 19.24 0.45
CA VAL A 382 10.25 18.99 1.53
C VAL A 382 9.50 18.56 2.80
N PRO A 383 10.18 17.88 3.74
CA PRO A 383 9.66 17.71 5.08
C PRO A 383 9.34 19.07 5.72
N PRO A 384 8.38 19.12 6.66
CA PRO A 384 8.14 20.33 7.44
C PRO A 384 9.39 20.80 8.16
N LEU A 385 9.36 22.07 8.59
CA LEU A 385 10.32 22.59 9.57
C LEU A 385 10.47 21.60 10.75
N PRO A 386 11.67 21.36 11.30
CA PRO A 386 11.87 20.40 12.38
C PRO A 386 10.93 20.60 13.58
N GLN A 387 10.64 21.86 13.94
CA GLN A 387 9.69 22.21 15.00
C GLN A 387 8.22 21.96 14.65
N CYS A 388 7.91 21.75 13.37
CA CYS A 388 6.57 21.44 12.84
C CYS A 388 6.51 20.00 12.31
N GLN A 389 7.43 19.11 12.69
CA GLN A 389 7.49 17.75 12.15
C GLN A 389 6.17 16.98 12.35
N GLU A 390 5.51 17.18 13.49
CA GLU A 390 4.22 16.56 13.81
C GLU A 390 3.06 17.13 12.96
N ALA A 391 3.24 18.29 12.31
CA ALA A 391 2.25 18.85 11.39
C ALA A 391 2.13 18.07 10.08
N PHE A 392 3.10 17.20 9.78
CA PHE A 392 3.15 16.47 8.50
C PHE A 392 1.91 15.61 8.26
N MET A 393 1.33 15.04 9.32
CA MET A 393 0.20 14.13 9.22
C MET A 393 -0.90 14.54 10.19
N MET A 394 -2.12 14.61 9.68
CA MET A 394 -3.33 14.71 10.48
C MET A 394 -4.11 13.41 10.35
N PRO A 395 -4.33 12.63 11.43
CA PRO A 395 -5.18 11.45 11.36
C PRO A 395 -6.59 11.86 10.95
N TYR A 396 -7.26 11.01 10.17
CA TYR A 396 -8.67 11.25 9.89
C TYR A 396 -9.49 10.93 11.14
N LEU A 397 -10.44 11.82 11.44
CA LEU A 397 -11.32 11.71 12.60
C LEU A 397 -12.76 11.48 12.15
N GLU A 398 -13.34 10.35 12.54
CA GLU A 398 -14.78 10.11 12.38
C GLU A 398 -15.47 10.39 13.71
N ASN A 399 -16.36 11.40 13.74
CA ASN A 399 -17.02 11.87 14.96
C ASN A 399 -16.04 12.21 16.11
N GLY A 400 -14.90 12.81 15.77
CA GLY A 400 -13.86 13.20 16.73
C GLY A 400 -13.03 12.03 17.29
N LYS A 401 -13.04 10.87 16.62
CA LYS A 401 -12.21 9.72 16.98
C LYS A 401 -11.42 9.23 15.78
N GLU A 402 -10.16 8.89 16.03
CA GLU A 402 -9.31 8.21 15.06
C GLU A 402 -9.83 6.79 14.81
N THR A 403 -9.87 6.39 13.54
CA THR A 403 -10.29 5.06 13.10
C THR A 403 -9.06 4.29 12.63
N HIS A 404 -8.90 3.06 13.12
CA HIS A 404 -7.75 2.22 12.78
C HIS A 404 -7.77 1.80 11.30
N GLY A 405 -6.64 1.97 10.61
CA GLY A 405 -6.46 1.59 9.20
C GLY A 405 -6.79 2.69 8.20
N GLU A 406 -7.16 3.89 8.68
CA GLU A 406 -7.38 5.04 7.81
C GLU A 406 -6.07 5.77 7.49
N TRP A 407 -5.95 6.23 6.25
CA TRP A 407 -4.85 7.03 5.77
C TRP A 407 -5.02 8.48 6.25
N PRO A 408 -3.98 9.09 6.82
CA PRO A 408 -4.05 10.47 7.28
C PRO A 408 -4.04 11.45 6.11
N VAL A 409 -4.33 12.72 6.40
CA VAL A 409 -4.07 13.84 5.50
C VAL A 409 -2.61 14.27 5.66
N TYR A 410 -1.89 14.34 4.54
CA TYR A 410 -0.48 14.71 4.48
C TYR A 410 -0.31 16.19 4.11
N PHE A 411 0.38 16.95 4.95
CA PHE A 411 0.69 18.35 4.73
C PHE A 411 2.11 18.49 4.17
N HIS A 412 2.21 18.55 2.85
CA HIS A 412 3.48 18.65 2.13
C HIS A 412 3.97 20.09 2.05
N THR A 413 5.16 20.35 2.57
CA THR A 413 5.76 21.69 2.50
C THR A 413 6.42 21.92 1.15
N LEU A 414 6.13 23.06 0.50
CA LEU A 414 6.75 23.46 -0.76
C LEU A 414 7.86 24.47 -0.51
N LEU A 415 9.08 24.12 -0.95
CA LEU A 415 10.27 24.96 -0.92
C LEU A 415 10.53 25.58 -2.29
N PRO A 416 10.49 26.92 -2.44
CA PRO A 416 10.80 27.58 -3.71
C PRO A 416 12.24 27.36 -4.17
N LEU A 417 12.41 27.09 -5.46
CA LEU A 417 13.69 26.86 -6.12
C LEU A 417 13.95 27.83 -7.28
N TYR A 418 15.23 28.13 -7.49
CA TYR A 418 15.72 28.78 -8.69
C TYR A 418 15.93 27.77 -9.83
N GLU A 419 16.02 28.24 -11.07
CA GLU A 419 16.23 27.39 -12.25
C GLU A 419 17.53 26.58 -12.09
N GLU A 420 18.62 27.24 -11.72
CA GLU A 420 19.92 26.59 -11.54
C GLU A 420 19.91 25.52 -10.44
N GLU A 421 19.06 25.68 -9.42
CA GLU A 421 18.89 24.69 -8.34
C GLU A 421 18.13 23.46 -8.82
N MET A 422 17.05 23.66 -9.60
CA MET A 422 16.32 22.55 -10.20
C MET A 422 17.14 21.81 -11.26
N GLU A 423 17.89 22.52 -12.10
CA GLU A 423 18.80 21.91 -13.07
C GLU A 423 19.87 21.07 -12.36
N TYR A 424 20.43 21.58 -11.25
CA TYR A 424 21.37 20.84 -10.44
C TYR A 424 20.74 19.58 -9.82
N TYR A 425 19.51 19.68 -9.31
CA TYR A 425 18.74 18.52 -8.83
C TYR A 425 18.59 17.45 -9.91
N PHE A 426 18.13 17.80 -11.11
CA PHE A 426 17.93 16.82 -12.18
C PHE A 426 19.24 16.25 -12.74
N GLN A 427 20.37 16.93 -12.58
CA GLN A 427 21.70 16.46 -13.02
C GLN A 427 22.42 15.60 -11.98
N HIS A 428 22.30 15.95 -10.70
CA HIS A 428 23.14 15.42 -9.63
C HIS A 428 22.38 14.71 -8.51
N GLY A 429 21.05 14.82 -8.52
CA GLY A 429 20.16 14.20 -7.54
C GLY A 429 19.90 15.07 -6.31
N GLN A 430 18.94 14.61 -5.52
CA GLN A 430 18.43 15.26 -4.31
C GLN A 430 19.53 15.54 -3.28
N GLU A 431 20.31 14.53 -2.90
CA GLU A 431 21.32 14.63 -1.82
C GLU A 431 22.33 15.75 -2.10
N ALA A 432 22.80 15.84 -3.35
CA ALA A 432 23.76 16.84 -3.77
C ALA A 432 23.19 18.28 -3.70
N LEU A 433 21.90 18.46 -4.05
CA LEU A 433 21.25 19.76 -3.92
C LEU A 433 21.11 20.14 -2.44
N LEU A 434 20.64 19.22 -1.60
CA LEU A 434 20.42 19.48 -0.17
C LEU A 434 21.71 19.84 0.55
N GLU A 435 22.82 19.15 0.27
CA GLU A 435 24.13 19.46 0.85
C GLU A 435 24.53 20.93 0.62
N LYS A 436 24.28 21.46 -0.58
CA LYS A 436 24.58 22.86 -0.93
C LYS A 436 23.61 23.86 -0.31
N MET A 437 22.31 23.54 -0.33
CA MET A 437 21.28 24.45 0.18
C MET A 437 21.39 24.60 1.70
N MET A 438 21.69 23.50 2.41
CA MET A 438 21.71 23.45 3.87
C MET A 438 22.97 24.05 4.52
N GLU A 439 23.94 24.57 3.75
CA GLU A 439 25.17 25.20 4.29
C GLU A 439 24.90 26.31 5.31
N ASN A 440 23.76 27.01 5.20
CA ASN A 440 23.38 28.11 6.09
C ASN A 440 22.22 27.76 7.06
N GLY A 441 21.90 26.47 7.22
CA GLY A 441 20.80 25.99 8.07
C GLY A 441 19.46 25.88 7.34
N ILE A 442 18.54 25.09 7.92
CA ILE A 442 17.24 24.77 7.33
C ILE A 442 16.33 25.99 7.29
N GLU A 443 16.34 26.81 8.34
CA GLU A 443 15.51 28.02 8.46
C GLU A 443 15.85 29.04 7.37
N HIS A 444 17.10 29.06 6.90
CA HIS A 444 17.53 29.92 5.80
C HIS A 444 16.87 29.55 4.48
N LEU A 445 16.46 28.29 4.29
CA LEU A 445 15.81 27.83 3.05
C LEU A 445 14.44 28.46 2.84
N PHE A 446 13.72 28.69 3.94
CA PHE A 446 12.38 29.28 3.95
C PHE A 446 12.39 30.81 3.90
N ASN A 447 13.58 31.43 3.95
CA ASN A 447 13.72 32.86 3.72
C ASN A 447 13.61 33.16 2.21
N LEU A 448 12.54 33.84 1.79
CA LEU A 448 12.29 34.17 0.39
C LEU A 448 13.22 35.26 -0.17
N HIS A 449 14.06 35.86 0.68
CA HIS A 449 15.18 36.72 0.29
C HIS A 449 16.53 35.99 0.23
N ARG A 450 16.57 34.66 0.39
CA ARG A 450 17.80 33.88 0.28
C ARG A 450 18.45 34.09 -1.09
N PRO A 451 19.79 34.16 -1.18
CA PRO A 451 20.46 34.19 -2.47
C PRO A 451 20.27 32.84 -3.17
N ASN A 452 20.31 32.87 -4.51
CA ASN A 452 20.41 31.67 -5.32
C ASN A 452 21.70 30.91 -4.99
N THR A 453 21.58 29.62 -4.68
CA THR A 453 22.68 28.75 -4.23
C THR A 453 23.84 28.70 -5.22
N PHE A 454 23.56 28.86 -6.51
CA PHE A 454 24.53 28.75 -7.60
C PHE A 454 24.91 30.08 -8.24
N LYS A 455 24.32 31.21 -7.81
CA LYS A 455 24.80 32.55 -8.21
C LYS A 455 25.83 33.04 -7.21
N GLU A 456 27.00 33.43 -7.72
CA GLU A 456 28.06 33.99 -6.88
C GLU A 456 27.52 35.14 -6.01
N LYS A 457 27.82 35.08 -4.71
CA LYS A 457 27.72 36.25 -3.83
C LYS A 457 28.59 37.33 -4.45
N ARG A 458 27.99 38.34 -5.11
CA ARG A 458 28.70 39.58 -5.44
C ARG A 458 29.28 40.09 -4.14
N LYS A 459 30.60 39.96 -3.96
CA LYS A 459 31.31 40.55 -2.82
C LYS A 459 31.07 42.05 -2.87
N GLY A 460 30.08 42.51 -2.12
CA GLY A 460 29.79 43.90 -1.92
C GLY A 460 30.92 44.53 -1.11
N PHE A 461 31.61 45.45 -1.78
CA PHE A 461 32.00 46.76 -1.25
C PHE A 461 33.27 46.92 -0.38
N PHE A 462 33.80 48.13 -0.57
CA PHE A 462 34.66 48.97 0.25
C PHE A 462 36.18 48.91 0.01
N GLY A 463 36.62 49.97 -0.66
CA GLY A 463 37.99 50.23 -1.03
C GLY A 463 38.93 50.28 0.17
N ARG A 464 40.13 49.75 -0.07
CA ARG A 464 41.34 50.14 0.66
C ARG A 464 41.62 51.63 0.39
N PHE A 465 41.03 52.48 1.21
CA PHE A 465 41.63 53.76 1.57
C PHE A 465 41.80 53.76 3.09
N ASN A 466 43.00 53.44 3.55
CA ASN A 466 43.72 54.30 4.50
C ASN A 466 45.19 53.89 4.61
N LYS A 467 45.97 54.95 4.86
CA LYS A 467 47.44 55.07 4.87
C LYS A 467 48.14 54.15 5.86
#